data_AF-A0A149UQB7-F1
#
_entry.id   AF-A0A149UQB7-F1
#
_cell.length_a   1.000
_cell.length_b   1.000
_cell.length_c   1.000
_cell.angle_alpha   90.00
_cell.angle_beta   90.00
_cell.angle_gamma   90.00
#
_symmetry.space_group_name_H-M   'P 1'
#
loop_
_entity.id
_entity.type
_entity.pdbx_description
1 polymer ?
#
loop_
_entity_poly.entity_id
_entity_poly.type
_entity_poly.pdbx_seq_one_letter_code
_entity_poly.pdbx_strand_id
1 'polypeptide(L)'
;MTEERELDDGLAAFDQLGREMAETNRLLRAVRSDQATRNQQEQALSDEMKAALKQATGASQEALQASQTEIRSSLLWTGLMAFLIVLVAFGGGYFFGQRSGWDTGHADGYQKARNQEAAASWANTPSGQRAYGLDQVGSLDMLALCKGDGWTMERQKGRTVCFPKLDAKGNLSGWYIP
;
A
#
# COMPACT_ATOMS: atom_id res chain seq x y z
N MET A 1 -55.29 -27.47 -94.55
CA MET A 1 -56.13 -27.94 -93.42
C MET A 1 -55.31 -27.98 -92.12
N THR A 2 -54.42 -27.01 -91.90
CA THR A 2 -53.48 -26.96 -90.77
C THR A 2 -53.50 -25.61 -90.05
N GLU A 3 -53.97 -24.53 -90.70
CA GLU A 3 -53.98 -23.16 -90.17
C GLU A 3 -55.12 -22.91 -89.15
N GLU A 4 -56.29 -23.51 -89.34
CA GLU A 4 -57.42 -23.35 -88.40
C GLU A 4 -57.21 -24.06 -87.04
N ARG A 5 -56.38 -25.11 -86.98
CA ARG A 5 -56.07 -25.80 -85.71
C ARG A 5 -55.12 -25.01 -84.82
N GLU A 6 -54.15 -24.30 -85.39
CA GLU A 6 -53.19 -23.53 -84.61
C GLU A 6 -53.81 -22.28 -83.97
N LEU A 7 -54.87 -21.73 -84.60
CA LEU A 7 -55.58 -20.57 -84.07
C LEU A 7 -56.45 -20.93 -82.84
N ASP A 8 -57.10 -22.09 -82.87
CA ASP A 8 -57.89 -22.60 -81.74
C ASP A 8 -57.00 -22.99 -80.55
N ASP A 9 -55.84 -23.61 -80.80
CA ASP A 9 -54.86 -23.96 -79.76
C ASP A 9 -54.27 -22.70 -79.09
N GLY A 10 -54.06 -21.63 -79.86
CA GLY A 10 -53.61 -20.33 -79.33
C GLY A 10 -54.64 -19.68 -78.41
N LEU A 11 -55.93 -19.71 -78.76
CA LEU A 11 -56.99 -19.14 -77.94
C LEU A 11 -57.15 -19.88 -76.59
N ALA A 12 -57.06 -21.22 -76.61
CA ALA A 12 -57.13 -22.03 -75.40
C ALA A 12 -55.98 -21.72 -74.42
N ALA A 13 -54.77 -21.46 -74.94
CA ALA A 13 -53.62 -21.09 -74.13
C ALA A 13 -53.78 -19.72 -73.46
N PHE A 14 -54.35 -18.72 -74.14
CA PHE A 14 -54.60 -17.40 -73.55
C PHE A 14 -55.67 -17.43 -72.45
N ASP A 15 -56.72 -18.22 -72.63
CA ASP A 15 -57.77 -18.39 -71.61
C ASP A 15 -57.23 -19.10 -70.35
N GLN A 16 -56.33 -20.07 -70.53
CA GLN A 16 -55.60 -20.69 -69.42
C GLN A 16 -54.70 -19.68 -68.69
N LEU A 17 -53.95 -18.86 -69.42
CA LEU A 17 -53.08 -17.83 -68.83
C LEU A 17 -53.89 -16.78 -68.05
N GLY A 18 -55.08 -16.40 -68.55
CA GLY A 18 -55.99 -15.49 -67.89
C GLY A 18 -56.48 -16.01 -66.53
N ARG A 19 -56.76 -17.32 -66.44
CA ARG A 19 -57.13 -17.98 -65.18
C ARG A 19 -55.97 -17.99 -64.17
N GLU A 20 -54.76 -18.34 -64.59
CA GLU A 20 -53.59 -18.36 -63.71
C GLU A 20 -53.20 -16.97 -63.22
N MET A 21 -53.30 -15.94 -64.07
CA MET A 21 -53.09 -14.55 -63.64
C MET A 21 -54.15 -14.08 -62.63
N ALA A 22 -55.40 -14.49 -62.80
CA ALA A 22 -56.45 -14.18 -61.82
C ALA A 22 -56.19 -14.85 -60.46
N GLU A 23 -55.69 -16.07 -60.45
CA GLU A 23 -55.32 -16.81 -59.23
C GLU A 23 -54.09 -16.20 -58.55
N THR A 24 -53.06 -15.86 -59.33
CA THR A 24 -51.84 -15.21 -58.82
C THR A 24 -52.15 -13.85 -58.18
N ASN A 25 -53.04 -13.06 -58.78
CA ASN A 25 -53.47 -11.77 -58.21
C ASN A 25 -54.23 -11.94 -56.89
N ARG A 26 -55.02 -13.02 -56.74
CA ARG A 26 -55.67 -13.35 -55.46
C ARG A 26 -54.65 -13.73 -54.39
N LEU A 27 -53.67 -14.57 -54.73
CA LEU A 27 -52.60 -14.96 -53.81
C LEU A 27 -51.75 -13.76 -53.38
N LEU A 28 -51.37 -12.89 -54.31
CA LEU A 28 -50.63 -11.67 -54.01
C LEU A 28 -51.38 -10.75 -53.05
N ARG A 29 -52.71 -10.63 -53.19
CA ARG A 29 -53.52 -9.86 -52.25
C ARG A 29 -53.57 -10.50 -50.87
N ALA A 30 -53.71 -11.83 -50.80
CA ALA A 30 -53.71 -12.57 -49.54
C ALA A 30 -52.37 -12.42 -48.80
N VAL A 31 -51.25 -12.56 -49.51
CA VAL A 31 -49.90 -12.38 -48.96
C VAL A 31 -49.70 -10.94 -48.51
N ARG A 32 -50.13 -9.95 -49.30
CA ARG A 32 -50.03 -8.53 -48.92
C ARG A 32 -50.84 -8.21 -47.67
N SER A 33 -52.03 -8.78 -47.51
CA SER A 33 -52.82 -8.61 -46.28
C SER A 33 -52.17 -9.29 -45.08
N ASP A 34 -51.64 -10.50 -45.23
CA ASP A 34 -50.94 -11.20 -44.14
C ASP A 34 -49.71 -10.41 -43.66
N GLN A 35 -48.94 -9.87 -44.61
CA GLN A 35 -47.78 -9.04 -44.30
C GLN A 35 -48.16 -7.73 -43.61
N ALA A 36 -49.27 -7.11 -43.99
CA ALA A 36 -49.78 -5.92 -43.29
C ALA A 36 -50.17 -6.23 -41.83
N THR A 37 -50.80 -7.38 -41.59
CA THR A 37 -51.17 -7.83 -40.24
C THR A 37 -49.94 -8.14 -39.38
N ARG A 38 -48.93 -8.81 -39.92
CA ARG A 38 -47.66 -9.07 -39.21
C ARG A 38 -46.96 -7.78 -38.82
N ASN A 39 -46.88 -6.82 -39.74
CA ASN A 39 -46.27 -5.51 -39.46
C ASN A 39 -47.01 -4.76 -38.34
N GLN A 40 -48.35 -4.85 -38.29
CA GLN A 40 -49.13 -4.25 -37.20
C GLN A 40 -48.89 -4.95 -35.86
N GLN A 41 -48.77 -6.28 -35.85
CA GLN A 41 -48.45 -7.04 -34.64
C GLN A 41 -47.06 -6.71 -34.11
N GLU A 42 -46.05 -6.59 -34.97
CA GLU A 42 -44.69 -6.21 -34.56
C GLU A 42 -44.66 -4.80 -33.96
N GLN A 43 -45.41 -3.85 -34.53
CA GLN A 43 -45.52 -2.50 -34.00
C GLN A 43 -46.19 -2.49 -32.61
N ALA A 44 -47.31 -3.21 -32.46
CA ALA A 44 -48.00 -3.33 -31.17
C ALA A 44 -47.09 -3.96 -30.10
N LEU A 45 -46.37 -5.02 -30.45
CA LEU A 45 -45.44 -5.69 -29.53
C LEU A 45 -44.27 -4.76 -29.14
N SER A 46 -43.73 -4.00 -30.08
CA SER A 46 -42.69 -2.99 -29.80
C SER A 46 -43.19 -1.90 -28.84
N ASP A 47 -44.43 -1.46 -29.00
CA ASP A 47 -44.99 -0.40 -28.17
C ASP A 47 -45.31 -0.90 -26.75
N GLU A 48 -45.82 -2.12 -26.61
CA GLU A 48 -45.98 -2.79 -25.32
C GLU A 48 -44.63 -3.00 -24.62
N MET A 49 -43.61 -3.45 -25.34
CA MET A 49 -42.26 -3.65 -24.81
C MET A 49 -41.64 -2.32 -24.35
N LYS A 50 -41.83 -1.23 -25.11
CA LYS A 50 -41.41 0.13 -24.70
C LYS A 50 -42.16 0.61 -23.46
N ALA A 51 -43.45 0.32 -23.35
CA ALA A 51 -44.25 0.69 -22.17
C ALA A 51 -43.76 -0.06 -20.92
N ALA A 52 -43.53 -1.38 -21.04
CA ALA A 52 -42.97 -2.20 -19.97
C ALA A 52 -41.56 -1.74 -19.56
N LEU A 53 -40.70 -1.42 -20.54
CA LEU A 53 -39.38 -0.83 -20.29
C LEU A 53 -39.48 0.49 -19.53
N LYS A 54 -40.37 1.40 -19.95
CA LYS A 54 -40.59 2.69 -19.26
C LYS A 54 -41.10 2.51 -17.83
N GLN A 55 -41.97 1.53 -17.59
CA GLN A 55 -42.49 1.26 -16.25
C GLN A 55 -41.41 0.67 -15.33
N ALA A 56 -40.62 -0.26 -15.84
CA ALA A 56 -39.50 -0.84 -15.11
C ALA A 56 -38.37 0.17 -14.84
N THR A 57 -38.05 1.02 -15.82
CA THR A 57 -37.05 2.08 -15.63
C THR A 57 -37.57 3.20 -14.74
N GLY A 58 -38.84 3.61 -14.85
CA GLY A 58 -39.43 4.63 -13.99
C GLY A 58 -39.36 4.26 -12.51
N ALA A 59 -39.78 3.04 -12.14
CA ALA A 59 -39.69 2.56 -10.76
C ALA A 59 -38.23 2.44 -10.27
N SER A 60 -37.32 2.02 -11.14
CA SER A 60 -35.89 1.94 -10.83
C SER A 60 -35.27 3.34 -10.66
N GLN A 61 -35.69 4.30 -11.47
CA GLN A 61 -35.15 5.66 -11.49
C GLN A 61 -35.64 6.48 -10.29
N GLU A 62 -36.89 6.30 -9.85
CA GLU A 62 -37.40 6.88 -8.61
C GLU A 62 -36.66 6.34 -7.38
N ALA A 63 -36.40 5.02 -7.32
CA ALA A 63 -35.64 4.41 -6.24
C ALA A 63 -34.18 4.92 -6.18
N LEU A 64 -33.54 5.13 -7.35
CA LEU A 64 -32.19 5.68 -7.45
C LEU A 64 -32.13 7.17 -7.09
N GLN A 65 -33.18 7.95 -7.39
CA GLN A 65 -33.24 9.36 -7.02
C GLN A 65 -33.42 9.55 -5.51
N ALA A 66 -34.28 8.74 -4.88
CA ALA A 66 -34.44 8.74 -3.42
C ALA A 66 -33.15 8.36 -2.69
N SER A 67 -32.41 7.36 -3.20
CA SER A 67 -31.17 6.90 -2.57
C SER A 67 -30.00 7.87 -2.76
N GLN A 68 -29.94 8.64 -3.85
CA GLN A 68 -28.85 9.59 -4.08
C GLN A 68 -28.76 10.68 -3.01
N THR A 69 -29.90 11.13 -2.49
CA THR A 69 -29.97 12.16 -1.45
C THR A 69 -29.39 11.70 -0.11
N GLU A 70 -29.63 10.45 0.28
CA GLU A 70 -29.11 9.90 1.55
C GLU A 70 -27.64 9.45 1.43
N ILE A 71 -27.25 8.92 0.28
CA ILE A 71 -25.88 8.44 0.02
C ILE A 71 -24.88 9.61 -0.02
N ARG A 72 -25.27 10.78 -0.55
CA ARG A 72 -24.37 11.95 -0.57
C ARG A 72 -24.04 12.46 0.83
N SER A 73 -25.03 12.50 1.73
CA SER A 73 -24.83 12.96 3.09
C SER A 73 -23.94 11.98 3.89
N SER A 74 -24.19 10.68 3.75
CA SER A 74 -23.40 9.64 4.43
C SER A 74 -21.95 9.53 3.88
N LEU A 75 -21.72 9.70 2.58
CA LEU A 75 -20.38 9.73 2.00
C LEU A 75 -19.56 10.95 2.46
N LEU A 76 -20.18 12.13 2.60
CA LEU A 76 -19.51 13.31 3.11
C LEU A 76 -19.10 13.13 4.58
N TRP A 77 -19.97 12.56 5.40
CA TRP A 77 -19.69 12.33 6.82
C TRP A 77 -18.60 11.27 7.05
N THR A 78 -18.67 10.16 6.31
CA THR A 78 -17.66 9.09 6.38
C THR A 78 -16.30 9.57 5.89
N GLY A 79 -16.26 10.34 4.79
CA GLY A 79 -15.01 10.94 4.30
C GLY A 79 -14.37 11.89 5.30
N LEU A 80 -15.17 12.72 5.97
CA LEU A 80 -14.68 13.69 6.95
C LEU A 80 -14.13 13.00 8.22
N MET A 81 -14.79 11.94 8.67
CA MET A 81 -14.29 11.12 9.80
C MET A 81 -13.01 10.39 9.46
N ALA A 82 -12.92 9.78 8.27
CA ALA A 82 -11.70 9.12 7.82
C ALA A 82 -10.52 10.11 7.74
N PHE A 83 -10.76 11.33 7.24
CA PHE A 83 -9.75 12.37 7.17
C PHE A 83 -9.28 12.83 8.56
N LEU A 84 -10.21 13.01 9.52
CA LEU A 84 -9.86 13.36 10.91
C LEU A 84 -8.97 12.30 11.57
N ILE A 85 -9.26 11.01 11.36
CA ILE A 85 -8.44 9.93 11.91
C ILE A 85 -7.00 10.00 11.37
N VAL A 86 -6.83 10.24 10.06
CA VAL A 86 -5.51 10.38 9.44
C VAL A 86 -4.76 11.59 10.02
N LEU A 87 -5.44 12.74 10.20
CA LEU A 87 -4.84 13.93 10.79
C LEU A 87 -4.40 13.71 12.24
N VAL A 88 -5.21 13.03 13.05
CA VAL A 88 -4.86 12.72 14.44
C VAL A 88 -3.69 11.72 14.50
N ALA A 89 -3.65 10.72 13.63
CA ALA A 89 -2.54 9.78 13.57
C ALA A 89 -1.22 10.46 13.17
N PHE A 90 -1.24 11.32 12.14
CA PHE A 90 -0.06 12.07 11.72
C PHE A 90 0.36 13.13 12.73
N GLY A 91 -0.58 13.96 13.19
CA GLY A 91 -0.31 15.04 14.14
C GLY A 91 0.11 14.52 15.52
N GLY A 92 -0.58 13.49 16.02
CA GLY A 92 -0.24 12.82 17.27
C GLY A 92 1.12 12.12 17.17
N GLY A 93 1.34 11.31 16.13
CA GLY A 93 2.62 10.63 15.92
C GLY A 93 3.79 11.60 15.82
N TYR A 94 3.62 12.70 15.10
CA TYR A 94 4.64 13.75 15.00
C TYR A 94 4.88 14.44 16.35
N PHE A 95 3.83 14.86 17.06
CA PHE A 95 3.99 15.60 18.32
C PHE A 95 4.60 14.73 19.44
N PHE A 96 4.10 13.50 19.62
CA PHE A 96 4.64 12.58 20.63
C PHE A 96 6.03 12.06 20.25
N GLY A 97 6.26 11.75 18.98
CA GLY A 97 7.56 11.28 18.48
C GLY A 97 8.64 12.35 18.57
N GLN A 98 8.33 13.59 18.18
CA GLN A 98 9.26 14.72 18.27
C GLN A 98 9.63 15.03 19.72
N ARG A 99 8.64 15.03 20.64
CA ARG A 99 8.89 15.33 22.06
C ARG A 99 9.78 14.27 22.73
N SER A 100 9.42 13.00 22.56
CA SER A 100 10.16 11.88 23.16
C SER A 100 11.54 11.71 22.51
N GLY A 101 11.64 11.84 21.19
CA GLY A 101 12.89 11.75 20.46
C GLY A 101 13.84 12.90 20.78
N TRP A 102 13.33 14.12 20.92
CA TRP A 102 14.13 15.29 21.28
C TRP A 102 14.67 15.19 22.70
N ASP A 103 13.85 14.89 23.70
CA ASP A 103 14.28 14.82 25.09
C ASP A 103 15.31 13.70 25.31
N THR A 104 15.07 12.53 24.71
CA THR A 104 15.99 11.38 24.80
C THR A 104 17.30 11.64 24.06
N GLY A 105 17.22 12.19 22.84
CA GLY A 105 18.40 12.50 22.02
C GLY A 105 19.26 13.62 22.60
N HIS A 106 18.65 14.66 23.17
CA HIS A 106 19.38 15.71 23.86
C HIS A 106 20.06 15.17 25.12
N ALA A 107 19.35 14.46 25.99
CA ALA A 107 19.94 13.99 27.25
C ALA A 107 21.13 13.06 27.00
N ASP A 108 20.98 12.05 26.13
CA ASP A 108 22.06 11.11 25.82
C ASP A 108 23.24 11.78 25.10
N GLY A 109 22.95 12.66 24.13
CA GLY A 109 23.98 13.42 23.41
C GLY A 109 24.79 14.34 24.34
N TYR A 110 24.12 15.09 25.22
CA TYR A 110 24.78 15.97 26.18
C TYR A 110 25.61 15.20 27.21
N GLN A 111 25.11 14.06 27.71
CA GLN A 111 25.87 13.22 28.64
C GLN A 111 27.13 12.65 27.97
N LYS A 112 27.02 12.17 26.72
CA LYS A 112 28.18 11.69 25.95
C LYS A 112 29.21 12.79 25.70
N ALA A 113 28.77 13.98 25.29
CA ALA A 113 29.66 15.11 25.06
C ALA A 113 30.39 15.53 26.35
N ARG A 114 29.65 15.64 27.47
CA ARG A 114 30.22 15.98 28.78
C ARG A 114 31.23 14.94 29.26
N ASN A 115 30.96 13.66 29.05
CA ASN A 115 31.89 12.59 29.41
C ASN A 115 33.18 12.67 28.59
N GLN A 116 33.09 12.98 27.31
CA GLN A 116 34.27 13.17 26.45
C GLN A 116 35.07 14.42 26.85
N GLU A 117 34.41 15.54 27.11
CA GLU A 117 35.06 16.76 27.60
C GLU A 117 35.71 16.54 28.97
N ALA A 118 35.04 15.83 29.88
CA ALA A 118 35.59 15.50 31.19
C ALA A 118 36.83 14.58 31.08
N ALA A 119 36.78 13.58 30.20
CA ALA A 119 37.94 12.70 29.95
C ALA A 119 39.11 13.47 29.33
N ALA A 120 38.85 14.33 28.34
CA ALA A 120 39.87 15.14 27.69
C ALA A 120 40.48 16.19 28.64
N SER A 121 39.64 16.86 29.42
CA SER A 121 40.11 17.82 30.43
C SER A 121 40.92 17.15 31.54
N TRP A 122 40.53 15.95 31.98
CA TRP A 122 41.32 15.16 32.94
C TRP A 122 42.68 14.76 32.38
N ALA A 123 42.73 14.29 31.13
CA ALA A 123 43.98 13.91 30.47
C ALA A 123 44.99 15.07 30.40
N ASN A 124 44.49 16.31 30.26
CA ASN A 124 45.32 17.52 30.25
C ASN A 124 45.83 17.97 31.64
N THR A 125 45.30 17.42 32.73
CA THR A 125 45.81 17.73 34.08
C THR A 125 47.22 17.19 34.31
N PRO A 126 48.00 17.72 35.27
CA PRO A 126 49.32 17.17 35.61
C PRO A 126 49.28 15.68 36.00
N SER A 127 48.18 15.20 36.58
CA SER A 127 47.99 13.78 36.90
C SER A 127 47.73 12.95 35.65
N GLY A 128 46.93 13.46 34.71
CA GLY A 128 46.70 12.83 33.40
C GLY A 128 47.98 12.74 32.58
N GLN A 129 48.77 13.81 32.54
CA GLN A 129 50.07 13.81 31.86
C GLN A 129 51.05 12.81 32.48
N ARG A 130 51.08 12.66 33.80
CA ARG A 130 51.89 11.63 34.47
C ARG A 130 51.40 10.22 34.18
N ALA A 131 50.08 10.00 34.14
CA ALA A 131 49.52 8.70 33.75
C ALA A 131 49.89 8.35 32.30
N TYR A 132 49.83 9.33 31.39
CA TYR A 132 50.28 9.18 30.01
C TYR A 132 51.78 8.89 29.91
N GLY A 133 52.63 9.57 30.69
CA GLY A 133 54.05 9.25 30.76
C GLY A 133 54.33 7.83 31.26
N LEU A 134 53.58 7.36 32.27
CA LEU A 134 53.67 5.98 32.76
C LEU A 134 53.21 4.95 31.70
N ASP A 135 52.22 5.31 30.89
CA ASP A 135 51.73 4.47 29.78
C ASP A 135 52.80 4.33 28.69
N GLN A 136 53.48 5.43 28.33
CA GLN A 136 54.56 5.42 27.33
C GLN A 136 55.73 4.50 27.70
N VAL A 137 56.05 4.38 28.99
CA VAL A 137 57.11 3.49 29.49
C VAL A 137 56.61 2.07 29.82
N GLY A 138 55.33 1.77 29.55
CA GLY A 138 54.71 0.46 29.81
C GLY A 138 54.40 0.16 31.29
N SER A 139 54.67 1.12 32.18
CA SER A 139 54.46 0.97 33.63
C SER A 139 52.99 1.09 34.04
N LEU A 140 52.16 1.80 33.27
CA LEU A 140 50.75 1.97 33.61
C LEU A 140 49.99 0.63 33.58
N ASP A 141 50.14 -0.14 32.50
CA ASP A 141 49.56 -1.47 32.36
C ASP A 141 50.11 -2.45 33.40
N MET A 142 51.41 -2.34 33.70
CA MET A 142 52.07 -3.13 34.75
C MET A 142 51.39 -2.93 36.11
N LEU A 143 51.07 -1.68 36.48
CA LEU A 143 50.41 -1.32 37.73
C LEU A 143 48.91 -1.62 37.71
N ALA A 144 48.22 -1.30 36.62
CA ALA A 144 46.76 -1.45 36.50
C ALA A 144 46.33 -2.92 36.39
N LEU A 145 47.13 -3.75 35.72
CA LEU A 145 46.83 -5.16 35.45
C LEU A 145 47.68 -6.13 36.27
N CYS A 146 48.60 -5.64 37.11
CA CYS A 146 49.51 -6.46 37.90
C CYS A 146 50.35 -7.43 37.03
N LYS A 147 50.83 -6.95 35.87
CA LYS A 147 51.55 -7.77 34.87
C LYS A 147 53.08 -7.70 34.98
N GLY A 148 53.60 -7.15 36.07
CA GLY A 148 55.04 -7.06 36.29
C GLY A 148 55.69 -8.40 36.60
N ASP A 149 56.88 -8.64 36.08
CA ASP A 149 57.67 -9.83 36.43
C ASP A 149 57.92 -9.87 37.94
N GLY A 150 57.48 -10.95 38.59
CA GLY A 150 57.58 -11.08 40.05
C GLY A 150 56.48 -10.37 40.82
N TRP A 151 55.38 -9.92 40.20
CA TRP A 151 54.24 -9.36 40.94
C TRP A 151 53.18 -10.42 41.20
N THR A 152 52.54 -10.36 42.38
CA THR A 152 51.49 -11.28 42.79
C THR A 152 50.25 -10.52 43.21
N MET A 153 49.09 -11.01 42.79
CA MET A 153 47.79 -10.52 43.26
C MET A 153 47.39 -11.29 44.51
N GLU A 154 47.27 -10.58 45.62
CA GLU A 154 46.75 -11.13 46.87
C GLU A 154 45.46 -10.40 47.25
N ARG A 155 44.58 -11.09 47.98
CA ARG A 155 43.34 -10.49 48.45
C ARG A 155 43.50 -10.11 49.91
N GLN A 156 43.56 -8.82 50.18
CA GLN A 156 43.67 -8.29 51.53
C GLN A 156 42.49 -7.38 51.87
N LYS A 157 41.89 -7.60 53.05
CA LYS A 157 40.76 -6.81 53.56
C LYS A 157 39.62 -6.63 52.54
N GLY A 158 39.34 -7.68 51.76
CA GLY A 158 38.28 -7.69 50.75
C GLY A 158 38.61 -7.01 49.41
N ARG A 159 39.82 -6.47 49.22
CA ARG A 159 40.29 -5.88 47.95
C ARG A 159 41.45 -6.68 47.36
N THR A 160 41.54 -6.73 46.03
CA THR A 160 42.70 -7.32 45.34
C THR A 160 43.81 -6.28 45.32
N VAL A 161 44.98 -6.66 45.81
CA VAL A 161 46.18 -5.82 45.91
C VAL A 161 47.31 -6.51 45.17
N CYS A 162 48.07 -5.74 44.42
CA CYS A 162 49.21 -6.21 43.64
C CYS A 162 50.49 -5.87 44.42
N PHE A 163 51.27 -6.89 44.79
CA PHE A 163 52.52 -6.70 45.51
C PHE A 163 53.71 -7.21 44.70
N PRO A 164 54.85 -6.50 44.71
CA PRO A 164 56.08 -7.02 44.16
C PRO A 164 56.62 -8.11 45.10
N LYS A 165 56.89 -9.28 44.54
CA LYS A 165 57.52 -10.43 45.17
C LYS A 165 58.97 -10.50 44.71
N LEU A 166 59.85 -10.91 45.61
CA LEU A 166 61.25 -11.16 45.30
C LEU A 166 61.35 -12.32 44.29
N ASP A 167 62.20 -12.15 43.28
CA ASP A 167 62.54 -13.22 42.35
C ASP A 167 63.35 -14.33 43.08
N ALA A 168 63.59 -15.46 42.38
CA ALA A 168 64.38 -16.56 42.94
C ALA A 168 65.85 -16.20 43.27
N LYS A 169 66.32 -15.03 42.82
CA LYS A 169 67.66 -14.47 43.05
C LYS A 169 67.66 -13.36 44.12
N GLY A 170 66.52 -13.03 44.71
CA GLY A 170 66.36 -11.98 45.71
C GLY A 170 66.23 -10.55 45.16
N ASN A 171 65.97 -10.36 43.86
CA ASN A 171 65.73 -9.04 43.27
C ASN A 171 64.25 -8.67 43.32
N LEU A 172 63.98 -7.37 43.50
CA LEU A 172 62.64 -6.79 43.45
C LEU A 172 62.45 -6.06 42.12
N SER A 173 61.44 -6.44 41.34
CA SER A 173 61.11 -5.76 40.09
C SER A 173 60.31 -4.48 40.37
N GLY A 174 60.95 -3.33 40.19
CA GLY A 174 60.29 -2.02 40.20
C GLY A 174 59.58 -1.70 38.89
N TRP A 175 58.99 -0.51 38.79
CA TRP A 175 58.44 0.03 37.55
C TRP A 175 59.24 1.26 37.12
N TYR A 176 59.18 1.58 35.83
CA TYR A 176 59.81 2.77 35.29
C TYR A 176 58.93 4.01 35.51
N ILE A 177 59.56 5.11 35.90
CA ILE A 177 58.91 6.42 36.06
C ILE A 177 59.32 7.27 34.85
N PRO A 178 58.41 8.04 34.23
CA PRO A 178 58.73 8.98 33.15
C PRO A 178 59.63 10.13 33.60
#